data_AF-A0A2V6X924-F1
#
_entry.id   AF-A0A2V6X924-F1
#
_cell.length_a   1.000
_cell.length_b   1.000
_cell.length_c   1.000
_cell.angle_alpha   90.00
_cell.angle_beta   90.00
_cell.angle_gamma   90.00
#
_symmetry.space_group_name_H-M   'P 1'
#
loop_
_entity.id
_entity.type
_entity.pdbx_description
1 polymer ?
#
loop_
_entity_poly.entity_id
_entity_poly.type
_entity_poly.pdbx_seq_one_letter_code
_entity_poly.pdbx_strand_id
1 'polypeptide(L)' 'QPVRAATTVRVRDSKTLTTDGPFAETREQLGGYYLIEAKDLDEALSIAARVPSARTGSIEVRPLLKL' A
#
# COMPACT_ATOMS: atom_id res chain seq x y z
N GLN A 1 -14.74 6.49 -4.22
CA GLN A 1 -14.57 5.03 -4.00
C GLN A 1 -14.34 4.82 -2.51
N PRO A 2 -15.06 3.92 -1.81
CA PRO A 2 -14.98 3.88 -0.36
C PRO A 2 -13.56 3.47 0.05
N VAL A 3 -13.03 4.16 1.06
CA VAL A 3 -11.69 3.99 1.63
C VAL A 3 -11.42 2.56 2.14
N ARG A 4 -12.48 1.74 2.21
CA ARG A 4 -12.50 0.35 2.71
C ARG A 4 -11.72 -0.67 1.88
N ALA A 5 -11.39 -0.38 0.63
CA ALA A 5 -10.66 -1.32 -0.24
C ALA A 5 -9.13 -1.12 -0.21
N ALA A 6 -8.63 -0.26 0.67
CA ALA A 6 -7.20 -0.04 0.84
C ALA A 6 -6.55 -1.16 1.66
N THR A 7 -5.33 -1.54 1.27
CA THR A 7 -4.46 -2.41 2.08
C THR A 7 -3.12 -1.71 2.27
N THR A 8 -2.69 -1.56 3.51
CA THR A 8 -1.42 -0.92 3.85
C THR A 8 -0.31 -1.95 3.97
N VAL A 9 0.85 -1.65 3.37
CA VAL A 9 2.06 -2.47 3.38
C VAL A 9 3.15 -1.81 4.22
N ARG A 10 3.79 -2.61 5.08
CA ARG A 10 5.00 -2.25 5.83
C ARG A 10 6.00 -3.40 5.76
N VAL A 11 7.30 -3.09 5.75
CA VAL A 11 8.36 -4.10 5.81
C VAL A 11 9.18 -3.91 7.08
N ARG A 12 9.21 -4.93 7.93
CA ARG A 12 9.95 -4.96 9.20
C ARG A 12 10.71 -6.27 9.31
N ASP A 13 11.99 -6.22 9.69
CA ASP A 13 12.85 -7.40 9.81
C ASP A 13 12.81 -8.32 8.59
N SER A 14 12.80 -7.71 7.39
CA SER A 14 12.66 -8.39 6.10
C SER A 14 11.36 -9.17 5.90
N LYS A 15 10.33 -8.92 6.72
CA LYS A 15 8.98 -9.49 6.59
C LYS A 15 7.99 -8.41 6.14
N THR A 16 7.12 -8.78 5.21
CA THR A 16 6.00 -7.96 4.77
C THR A 16 4.82 -8.11 5.73
N LEU A 17 4.29 -6.98 6.20
CA LEU A 17 3.10 -6.89 7.03
C LEU A 17 2.02 -6.15 6.24
N THR A 18 0.82 -6.73 6.20
CA THR A 18 -0.36 -6.14 5.56
C THR A 18 -1.43 -5.86 6.60
N THR A 19 -2.12 -4.73 6.45
CA THR A 19 -3.27 -4.35 7.28
C THR A 19 -4.38 -3.81 6.41
N ASP A 20 -5.62 -4.24 6.68
CA ASP A 20 -6.81 -3.78 5.98
C ASP A 20 -7.20 -2.36 6.40
N GLY A 21 -7.69 -1.59 5.44
CA GLY A 21 -8.13 -0.22 5.63
C GLY A 21 -7.01 0.82 5.45
N PRO A 22 -7.41 2.10 5.36
CA PRO A 22 -6.47 3.20 5.29
C PRO A 22 -5.65 3.24 6.58
N PHE A 23 -4.40 3.68 6.45
CA PHE A 23 -3.61 3.99 7.63
C PHE A 23 -4.30 5.12 8.43
N ALA A 24 -4.42 4.95 9.76
CA ALA A 24 -5.22 5.81 10.62
C ALA A 24 -4.87 7.30 10.45
N GLU A 25 -5.85 8.08 9.99
CA GLU A 25 -5.79 9.52 9.79
C GLU A 25 -5.29 10.21 11.06
N THR A 26 -4.20 10.98 10.98
CA THR A 26 -4.00 12.29 11.65
C THR A 26 -2.53 12.73 11.71
N ARG A 27 -1.54 11.90 11.35
CA ARG A 27 -0.11 12.28 11.48
C ARG A 27 0.85 11.89 10.34
N GLU A 28 0.41 11.23 9.29
CA GLU A 28 1.28 10.89 8.15
C GLU A 28 1.08 11.86 6.98
N GLN A 29 2.18 12.34 6.40
CA GLN A 29 2.17 13.16 5.18
C GLN A 29 2.24 12.25 3.94
N LEU A 30 1.47 12.57 2.91
CA LEU A 30 1.57 11.89 1.62
C LEU A 30 2.90 12.25 0.94
N GLY A 31 3.85 11.31 0.96
CA GLY A 31 5.18 11.49 0.36
C GLY A 31 5.23 11.34 -1.16
N GLY A 32 4.17 10.82 -1.79
CA GLY A 32 4.06 10.56 -3.22
C GLY A 32 3.14 9.38 -3.53
N TYR A 33 2.95 9.08 -4.81
CA TYR A 33 2.16 7.93 -5.26
C TYR A 33 2.78 7.31 -6.52
N TYR A 34 2.45 6.03 -6.74
CA TYR A 34 2.74 5.31 -7.98
C TYR A 34 1.42 4.82 -8.57
N LEU A 35 1.35 4.75 -9.89
CA LEU A 35 0.32 4.02 -10.61
C LEU A 35 0.98 2.81 -11.26
N ILE A 36 0.44 1.62 -11.00
CA ILE A 36 0.97 0.36 -11.49
C ILE A 36 -0.15 -0.47 -12.09
N GLU A 37 0.20 -1.29 -13.07
CA GLU A 37 -0.63 -2.41 -13.50
C GLU A 37 -0.17 -3.67 -12.76
N ALA A 38 -1.13 -4.41 -12.22
CA ALA A 38 -0.92 -5.70 -11.57
C ALA A 38 -2.09 -6.62 -11.94
N LYS A 39 -1.84 -7.92 -12.00
CA LYS A 39 -2.81 -8.96 -12.28
C LYS A 39 -3.91 -8.99 -11.22
N ASP A 40 -3.53 -8.85 -9.96
CA ASP A 40 -4.40 -8.90 -8.78
C ASP A 40 -3.80 -8.09 -7.62
N LEU A 41 -4.52 -8.04 -6.49
CA LEU A 41 -4.10 -7.31 -5.30
C LEU A 41 -2.80 -7.91 -4.70
N ASP A 42 -2.63 -9.23 -4.73
CA ASP A 42 -1.46 -9.90 -4.16
C ASP A 42 -0.18 -9.52 -4.91
N GLU A 43 -0.24 -9.44 -6.24
CA GLU A 43 0.87 -8.93 -7.03
C GLU A 43 1.16 -7.46 -6.72
N ALA A 44 0.13 -6.61 -6.59
CA ALA A 44 0.30 -5.21 -6.23
C ALA A 44 0.95 -5.05 -4.83
N LEU A 45 0.56 -5.88 -3.85
CA LEU A 45 1.15 -5.88 -2.50
C LEU A 45 2.61 -6.34 -2.53
N SER A 46 2.94 -7.34 -3.35
CA SER A 46 4.32 -7.82 -3.55
C SER A 46 5.20 -6.72 -4.17
N ILE A 47 4.68 -5.98 -5.15
CA ILE A 47 5.36 -4.82 -5.74
C ILE A 47 5.56 -3.74 -4.68
N ALA A 48 4.52 -3.39 -3.92
CA ALA A 48 4.59 -2.37 -2.87
C ALA A 48 5.65 -2.71 -1.80
N ALA A 49 5.77 -3.98 -1.40
CA ALA A 49 6.78 -4.42 -0.43
C ALA A 49 8.24 -4.25 -0.92
N ARG A 50 8.46 -4.12 -2.23
CA ARG A 50 9.79 -3.90 -2.80
C ARG A 50 10.18 -2.43 -2.84
N VAL A 51 9.24 -1.50 -2.66
CA VAL A 51 9.51 -0.06 -2.66
C VAL A 51 10.28 0.29 -1.38
N PRO A 52 11.44 0.97 -1.45
CA PRO A 52 12.29 1.23 -0.29
C PRO A 52 11.58 1.94 0.88
N SER A 53 10.63 2.82 0.58
CA SER A 53 9.86 3.56 1.61
C SER A 53 8.99 2.65 2.48
N ALA A 54 8.64 1.44 2.05
CA ALA A 54 7.90 0.49 2.87
C ALA A 54 8.69 0.04 4.12
N ARG A 55 10.03 0.21 4.13
CA ARG A 55 10.90 -0.13 5.27
C ARG A 55 10.91 0.95 6.35
N THR A 56 10.67 2.20 6.00
CA THR A 56 10.76 3.36 6.92
C THR A 56 9.42 4.02 7.17
N GLY A 57 8.43 3.81 6.30
CA GLY A 57 7.06 4.29 6.42
C GLY A 57 6.04 3.22 6.06
N SER A 58 4.98 3.61 5.35
CA SER A 58 3.92 2.73 4.83
C SER A 58 3.58 3.06 3.39
N ILE A 59 3.01 2.08 2.70
CA ILE A 59 2.41 2.25 1.38
C ILE A 59 0.98 1.75 1.43
N GLU A 60 0.03 2.62 1.12
CA GLU A 60 -1.38 2.26 0.95
C GLU A 60 -1.61 1.83 -0.51
N VAL A 61 -2.02 0.58 -0.71
CA VAL A 61 -2.38 0.02 -2.02
C VAL A 61 -3.89 0.16 -2.20
N ARG A 62 -4.29 0.86 -3.26
CA ARG A 62 -5.70 1.15 -3.57
C ARG A 62 -6.05 0.63 -4.96
N PRO A 63 -6.92 -0.37 -5.09
CA PRO A 63 -7.41 -0.82 -6.38
C PRO A 63 -8.22 0.29 -7.08
N LEU A 64 -7.81 0.64 -8.30
CA LEU A 64 -8.62 1.49 -9.16
C LEU A 64 -9.64 0.62 -9.89
N LEU A 65 -10.89 1.09 -9.98
CA LEU A 65 -11.87 0.48 -10.88
C LEU A 65 -11.34 0.63 -12.31
N LYS A 66 -11.22 -0.49 -13.03
CA LYS A 66 -11.09 -0.43 -14.49
C LYS A 66 -12.33 0.27 -15.04
N LEU A 67 -12.12 1.26 -15.92
CA LEU A 67 -13.20 1.83 -16.75
C LEU A 67 -13.85 0.73 -17.60
#